data_AF-A0AAV5GMD2-F1
#
_entry.id   AF-A0AAV5GMD2-F1
#
_cell.length_a   1.000
_cell.length_b   1.000
_cell.length_c   1.000
_cell.angle_alpha   90.00
_cell.angle_beta   90.00
_cell.angle_gamma   90.00
#
_symmetry.space_group_name_H-M   'P 1'
#
loop_
_entity.id
_entity.type
_entity.pdbx_description
1 polymer ?
#
loop_
_entity_poly.entity_id
_entity_poly.type
_entity_poly.pdbx_seq_one_letter_code
_entity_poly.pdbx_strand_id
1 'polypeptide(L)'
;MLSGSRSPPLSDNSHSPTAASAAASPKPRRDFNAELLRPYLKRLLGAPQITGAVWERDADVLGKRAEEMAGEVKRRMVDLEPAGYKYLCQVSVAERGPGVRGGGAGRAFLSAFWDPTSDVCVSEVYQNDSVVVTILAVAIRIQY
;
A
#
# COMPACT_ATOMS: atom_id res chain seq x y z
N MET A 1 16.36 -12.47 -86.21
CA MET A 1 16.29 -13.51 -85.17
C MET A 1 17.67 -13.63 -84.54
N LEU A 2 17.86 -13.11 -83.33
CA LEU A 2 19.11 -13.18 -82.59
C LEU A 2 18.80 -13.60 -81.16
N SER A 3 19.42 -14.70 -80.77
CA SER A 3 19.23 -15.48 -79.55
C SER A 3 19.87 -14.77 -78.35
N GLY A 4 19.09 -14.61 -77.27
CA GLY A 4 19.52 -14.02 -75.99
C GLY A 4 19.77 -15.08 -74.93
N SER A 5 21.05 -15.27 -74.61
CA SER A 5 21.70 -15.76 -73.38
C SER A 5 20.84 -16.25 -72.18
N ARG A 6 21.14 -17.48 -71.73
CA ARG A 6 20.81 -18.09 -70.43
C ARG A 6 21.61 -17.46 -69.27
N SER A 7 20.99 -17.32 -68.10
CA SER A 7 21.62 -17.02 -66.80
C SER A 7 21.45 -18.19 -65.81
N PRO A 8 22.37 -18.39 -64.83
CA PRO A 8 22.38 -19.54 -63.90
C PRO A 8 21.61 -19.26 -62.58
N PRO A 9 21.43 -20.26 -61.68
CA PRO A 9 20.43 -20.23 -60.61
C PRO A 9 20.98 -19.62 -59.31
N LEU A 10 20.10 -19.03 -58.50
CA LEU A 10 20.37 -18.68 -57.10
C LEU A 10 19.39 -19.44 -56.21
N SER A 11 19.97 -20.33 -55.40
CA SER A 11 19.32 -21.14 -54.38
C SER A 11 18.71 -20.25 -53.30
N ASP A 12 17.40 -20.35 -53.10
CA ASP A 12 16.72 -19.68 -51.99
C ASP A 12 16.80 -20.56 -50.73
N ASN A 13 17.54 -20.06 -49.75
CA ASN A 13 17.92 -20.73 -48.53
C ASN A 13 16.76 -20.60 -47.53
N SER A 14 15.99 -21.67 -47.35
CA SER A 14 14.83 -21.73 -46.46
C SER A 14 15.26 -21.72 -44.99
N HIS A 15 15.50 -20.53 -44.46
CA HIS A 15 15.63 -20.31 -43.02
C HIS A 15 14.24 -20.26 -42.38
N SER A 16 13.87 -21.40 -41.80
CA SER A 16 12.80 -21.52 -40.80
C SER A 16 12.91 -20.42 -39.75
N PRO A 17 11.85 -19.64 -39.45
CA PRO A 17 11.89 -18.73 -38.32
C PRO A 17 11.88 -19.57 -37.04
N THR A 18 13.00 -19.55 -36.33
CA THR A 18 13.16 -20.06 -34.97
C THR A 18 12.01 -19.55 -34.13
N ALA A 19 11.23 -20.47 -33.56
CA ALA A 19 10.14 -20.14 -32.65
C ALA A 19 10.65 -19.19 -31.56
N ALA A 20 10.17 -17.95 -31.58
CA ALA A 20 10.46 -16.99 -30.53
C ALA A 20 10.03 -17.63 -29.20
N SER A 21 10.99 -17.74 -28.28
CA SER A 21 10.76 -18.13 -26.89
C SER A 21 9.48 -17.47 -26.41
N ALA A 22 8.53 -18.28 -25.97
CA ALA A 22 7.35 -17.82 -25.26
C ALA A 22 7.83 -16.99 -24.07
N ALA A 23 7.85 -15.66 -24.26
CA ALA A 23 8.03 -14.72 -23.17
C ALA A 23 6.93 -15.08 -22.18
N ALA A 24 7.33 -15.61 -21.02
CA ALA A 24 6.39 -15.89 -19.95
C ALA A 24 5.57 -14.62 -19.72
N SER A 25 4.28 -14.65 -20.08
CA SER A 25 3.39 -13.54 -19.80
C SER A 25 3.58 -13.19 -18.32
N PRO A 26 3.80 -11.92 -17.96
CA PRO A 26 3.99 -11.55 -16.57
C PRO A 26 2.78 -12.07 -15.81
N LYS A 27 3.00 -13.01 -14.87
CA LYS A 27 1.95 -13.48 -13.98
C LYS A 27 1.25 -12.23 -13.42
N PRO A 28 -0.09 -12.16 -13.44
CA PRO A 28 -0.79 -11.05 -12.81
C PRO A 28 -0.28 -10.93 -11.39
N ARG A 29 0.46 -9.85 -11.09
CA ARG A 29 0.92 -9.60 -9.72
C ARG A 29 -0.35 -9.39 -8.90
N ARG A 30 -0.46 -10.10 -7.78
CA ARG A 30 -1.63 -9.99 -6.88
C ARG A 30 -1.68 -8.57 -6.32
N ASP A 31 -2.86 -7.98 -6.37
CA ASP A 31 -3.09 -6.67 -5.77
C ASP A 31 -3.16 -6.78 -4.25
N PHE A 32 -2.74 -5.72 -3.57
CA PHE A 32 -2.76 -5.66 -2.11
C PHE A 32 -4.20 -5.74 -1.57
N ASN A 33 -4.50 -6.78 -0.78
CA ASN A 33 -5.83 -6.97 -0.22
C ASN A 33 -6.02 -6.19 1.09
N ALA A 34 -6.57 -4.98 0.99
CA ALA A 34 -6.88 -4.11 2.13
C ALA A 34 -7.83 -4.73 3.17
N GLU A 35 -8.75 -5.61 2.75
CA GLU A 35 -9.76 -6.19 3.63
C GLU A 35 -9.15 -7.17 4.65
N LEU A 36 -7.93 -7.67 4.39
CA LEU A 36 -7.18 -8.47 5.36
C LEU A 36 -6.48 -7.60 6.42
N LEU A 37 -6.25 -6.32 6.13
CA LEU A 37 -5.59 -5.38 7.04
C LEU A 37 -6.59 -4.71 7.99
N ARG A 38 -7.78 -4.32 7.53
CA ARG A 38 -8.77 -3.59 8.35
C ARG A 38 -9.09 -4.26 9.69
N PRO A 39 -9.37 -5.58 9.78
CA PRO A 39 -9.68 -6.23 11.05
C PRO A 39 -8.50 -6.21 12.02
N TYR A 40 -7.27 -6.23 11.48
CA TYR A 40 -6.06 -6.11 12.29
C TYR A 40 -5.91 -4.70 12.86
N LEU A 41 -6.12 -3.66 12.05
CA LEU A 41 -6.07 -2.26 12.51
C LEU A 41 -7.11 -2.00 13.60
N LYS A 42 -8.36 -2.47 13.40
CA LYS A 42 -9.43 -2.34 14.40
C LYS A 42 -9.08 -3.05 15.71
N ARG A 43 -8.40 -4.20 15.65
CA ARG A 43 -7.93 -4.91 16.84
C ARG A 43 -6.85 -4.14 17.59
N LEU A 44 -5.90 -3.53 16.87
CA LEU A 44 -4.87 -2.68 17.48
C LEU A 44 -5.52 -1.49 18.18
N LEU A 45 -6.45 -0.81 17.51
CA LEU A 45 -7.19 0.32 18.06
C LEU A 45 -8.12 -0.06 19.23
N GLY A 46 -8.65 -1.28 19.22
CA GLY A 46 -9.48 -1.83 20.30
C GLY A 46 -8.70 -2.33 21.52
N ALA A 47 -7.37 -2.15 21.54
CA ALA A 47 -6.55 -2.56 22.68
C ALA A 47 -6.89 -1.73 23.92
N PRO A 48 -6.95 -2.33 25.13
CA PRO A 48 -7.31 -1.64 26.37
C PRO A 48 -6.49 -0.39 26.67
N GLN A 49 -5.22 -0.39 26.26
CA GLN A 49 -4.27 0.71 26.40
C GLN A 49 -4.65 1.94 25.60
N ILE A 50 -5.47 1.77 24.54
CA ILE A 50 -6.00 2.86 23.71
C ILE A 50 -7.42 3.18 24.15
N THR A 51 -8.25 2.16 24.39
CA THR A 51 -9.66 2.38 24.67
C THR A 51 -9.90 3.08 26.00
N GLY A 52 -9.11 2.73 27.03
CA GLY A 52 -9.17 3.32 28.37
C GLY A 52 -8.18 4.46 28.61
N ALA A 53 -7.53 4.98 27.57
CA ALA A 53 -6.50 6.01 27.72
C ALA A 53 -7.10 7.39 28.02
N VAL A 54 -6.38 8.16 28.83
CA VAL A 54 -6.70 9.54 29.18
C VAL A 54 -5.51 10.43 28.79
N TRP A 55 -5.74 11.44 27.94
CA TRP A 55 -4.69 12.27 27.36
C TRP A 55 -3.74 12.87 28.40
N GLU A 56 -4.28 13.49 29.46
CA GLU A 56 -3.50 14.17 30.51
C GLU A 56 -2.50 13.25 31.21
N ARG A 57 -2.80 11.94 31.29
CA ARG A 57 -1.95 10.96 31.96
C ARG A 57 -1.09 10.18 30.97
N ASP A 58 -1.65 9.85 29.82
CA ASP A 58 -1.15 8.78 28.95
C ASP A 58 -0.54 9.30 27.64
N ALA A 59 -0.50 10.63 27.38
CA ALA A 59 -0.02 11.20 26.12
C ALA A 59 1.35 10.65 25.66
N ASP A 60 2.35 10.64 26.54
CA ASP A 60 3.69 10.15 26.21
C ASP A 60 3.72 8.64 25.92
N VAL A 61 2.92 7.88 26.68
CA VAL A 61 2.79 6.43 26.51
C VAL A 61 2.10 6.11 25.19
N LEU A 62 1.05 6.86 24.86
CA LEU A 62 0.34 6.74 23.58
C LEU A 62 1.22 7.15 22.40
N GLY A 63 2.07 8.17 22.54
CA GLY A 63 3.03 8.57 21.52
C GLY A 63 4.02 7.44 21.18
N LYS A 64 4.60 6.80 22.21
CA LYS A 64 5.47 5.63 22.02
C LYS A 64 4.71 4.44 21.43
N ARG A 65 3.49 4.19 21.93
CA ARG A 65 2.65 3.11 21.41
C ARG A 65 2.27 3.33 19.94
N ALA A 66 2.08 4.57 19.52
CA ALA A 66 1.81 4.91 18.13
C ALA A 66 2.98 4.58 17.20
N GLU A 67 4.21 4.84 17.64
CA GLU A 67 5.43 4.47 16.90
C GLU A 67 5.53 2.94 16.75
N GLU A 68 5.32 2.19 17.84
CA GLU A 68 5.31 0.73 17.81
C GLU A 68 4.23 0.18 16.87
N MET A 69 3.00 0.71 16.97
CA MET A 69 1.90 0.32 16.10
C MET A 69 2.20 0.61 14.64
N ALA A 70 2.84 1.73 14.31
CA ALA A 70 3.24 2.02 12.93
C ALA A 70 4.20 0.94 12.39
N GLY A 71 5.15 0.50 13.22
CA GLY A 71 6.05 -0.61 12.91
C GLY A 71 5.34 -1.96 12.74
N GLU A 72 4.42 -2.29 13.66
CA GLU A 72 3.62 -3.52 13.61
C GLU A 72 2.72 -3.56 12.36
N VAL A 73 2.05 -2.45 12.04
CA VAL A 73 1.19 -2.33 10.85
C VAL A 73 2.03 -2.47 9.59
N LYS A 74 3.16 -1.77 9.49
CA LYS A 74 4.05 -1.88 8.35
C LYS A 74 4.56 -3.31 8.16
N ARG A 75 4.97 -4.00 9.23
CA ARG A 75 5.36 -5.41 9.18
C ARG A 75 4.20 -6.28 8.67
N ARG A 76 3.00 -6.06 9.19
CA ARG A 76 1.80 -6.80 8.74
C ARG A 76 1.49 -6.58 7.26
N MET A 77 1.69 -5.37 6.74
CA MET A 77 1.54 -5.10 5.30
C MET A 77 2.55 -5.88 4.46
N VAL A 78 3.82 -5.92 4.91
CA VAL A 78 4.87 -6.74 4.25
C VAL A 78 4.54 -8.23 4.33
N ASP A 79 3.99 -8.72 5.44
CA ASP A 79 3.60 -10.12 5.57
C ASP A 79 2.43 -10.49 4.63
N LEU A 80 1.51 -9.54 4.39
CA LEU A 80 0.37 -9.73 3.49
C LEU A 80 0.82 -9.76 2.03
N GLU A 81 1.67 -8.82 1.63
CA GLU A 81 2.37 -8.89 0.35
C GLU A 81 3.85 -8.45 0.47
N PRO A 82 4.82 -9.37 0.29
CA PRO A 82 6.22 -9.05 0.57
C PRO A 82 6.91 -8.27 -0.55
N ALA A 83 6.33 -8.22 -1.74
CA ALA A 83 6.99 -7.66 -2.93
C ALA A 83 6.02 -6.83 -3.78
N GLY A 84 6.60 -5.96 -4.61
CA GLY A 84 5.85 -5.17 -5.59
C GLY A 84 5.23 -3.89 -5.05
N TYR A 85 5.40 -3.59 -3.75
CA TYR A 85 4.83 -2.42 -3.10
C TYR A 85 5.85 -1.69 -2.21
N LYS A 86 5.70 -0.38 -2.09
CA LYS A 86 6.28 0.47 -1.05
C LYS A 86 5.21 0.76 -0.01
N TYR A 87 5.58 0.62 1.27
CA TYR A 87 4.66 0.77 2.39
C TYR A 87 4.95 2.02 3.21
N LEU A 88 3.92 2.82 3.40
CA LEU A 88 3.89 3.95 4.32
C LEU A 88 2.83 3.68 5.39
N CYS A 89 3.21 3.86 6.66
CA CYS A 89 2.26 3.83 7.76
C CYS A 89 2.49 5.05 8.64
N GLN A 90 1.40 5.73 8.97
CA GLN A 90 1.37 6.85 9.89
C GLN A 90 0.34 6.53 10.96
N VAL A 91 0.74 6.69 12.22
CA VAL A 91 -0.17 6.69 13.35
C VAL A 91 -0.11 8.05 14.01
N SER A 92 -1.26 8.67 14.23
CA SER A 92 -1.37 9.95 14.93
C SER A 92 -2.27 9.81 16.15
N VAL A 93 -1.83 10.40 17.26
CA VAL A 93 -2.59 10.52 18.51
C VAL A 93 -2.82 12.00 18.76
N ALA A 94 -4.04 12.37 19.11
CA ALA A 94 -4.40 13.74 19.43
C ALA A 94 -5.34 13.80 20.63
N GLU A 95 -5.31 14.92 21.33
CA GLU A 95 -6.24 15.24 22.41
C GLU A 95 -7.66 15.45 21.88
N ARG A 96 -8.64 14.93 22.61
CA ARG A 96 -10.04 15.31 22.51
C ARG A 96 -10.43 16.03 23.80
N GLY A 97 -10.32 17.35 23.83
CA GLY A 97 -10.69 18.09 25.04
C GLY A 97 -12.22 18.13 25.25
N PRO A 98 -12.69 18.22 26.50
CA PRO A 98 -14.10 18.38 26.82
C PRO A 98 -14.56 19.82 26.53
N GLY A 99 -15.37 20.00 25.49
CA GLY A 99 -16.12 21.23 25.23
C GLY A 99 -15.34 22.41 24.60
N VAL A 100 -16.02 23.56 24.60
CA VAL A 100 -15.77 24.79 23.79
C VAL A 100 -14.38 25.44 23.99
N ARG A 101 -13.56 24.95 24.92
CA ARG A 101 -12.20 25.49 25.20
C ARG A 101 -11.05 24.50 24.98
N GLY A 102 -11.30 23.23 24.64
CA GLY A 102 -10.26 22.20 24.57
C GLY A 102 -10.36 21.20 23.42
N GLY A 103 -11.48 21.14 22.68
CA GLY A 103 -11.60 20.27 21.51
C GLY A 103 -11.31 21.02 20.22
N GLY A 104 -10.06 21.01 19.75
CA GLY A 104 -9.77 21.46 18.38
C GLY A 104 -10.54 20.60 17.38
N ALA A 105 -11.32 21.20 16.49
CA ALA A 105 -11.92 20.48 15.36
C ALA A 105 -10.80 20.10 14.38
N GLY A 106 -10.17 18.95 14.65
CA GLY A 106 -9.11 18.41 13.81
C GLY A 106 -9.69 17.89 12.50
N ARG A 107 -9.14 18.36 11.37
CA ARG A 107 -9.43 17.79 10.05
C ARG A 107 -8.13 17.26 9.45
N ALA A 108 -8.12 15.97 9.16
CA ALA A 108 -7.07 15.32 8.39
C ALA A 108 -7.63 14.88 7.03
N PHE A 109 -6.90 15.14 5.96
CA PHE A 109 -7.20 14.61 4.63
C PHE A 109 -5.91 14.23 3.93
N LEU A 110 -5.97 13.21 3.08
CA LEU A 110 -4.90 12.80 2.18
C LEU A 110 -5.43 12.94 0.76
N SER A 111 -4.67 13.62 -0.09
CA SER A 111 -4.86 13.60 -1.54
C SER A 111 -3.63 12.99 -2.15
N ALA A 112 -3.81 12.08 -3.10
CA ALA A 112 -2.72 11.36 -3.75
C ALA A 112 -2.94 11.30 -5.26
N PHE A 113 -1.83 11.23 -6.00
CA PHE A 113 -1.82 11.03 -7.44
C PHE A 113 -1.13 9.70 -7.72
N TRP A 114 -1.92 8.64 -7.84
CA TRP A 114 -1.46 7.25 -7.95
C TRP A 114 -2.46 6.44 -8.78
N ASP A 115 -2.12 5.19 -9.10
CA ASP A 115 -2.97 4.30 -9.89
C ASP A 115 -4.14 3.76 -9.04
N PRO A 116 -5.41 4.11 -9.36
CA PRO A 116 -6.57 3.72 -8.57
C PRO A 116 -6.85 2.22 -8.59
N THR A 117 -6.24 1.47 -9.51
CA THR A 117 -6.47 0.02 -9.64
C THR A 117 -5.52 -0.80 -8.80
N SER A 118 -4.32 -0.28 -8.51
CA SER A 118 -3.26 -1.06 -7.91
C SER A 118 -2.73 -0.50 -6.58
N ASP A 119 -2.85 0.81 -6.37
CA ASP A 119 -2.46 1.49 -5.14
C ASP A 119 -3.61 1.52 -4.13
N VAL A 120 -3.27 1.36 -2.85
CA VAL A 120 -4.27 1.16 -1.79
C VAL A 120 -3.99 2.06 -0.60
N CYS A 121 -5.07 2.63 -0.06
CA CYS A 121 -5.05 3.42 1.17
C CYS A 121 -6.13 2.90 2.12
N VAL A 122 -5.73 2.59 3.35
CA VAL A 122 -6.62 2.19 4.45
C VAL A 122 -6.44 3.17 5.59
N SER A 123 -7.56 3.71 6.07
CA SER A 123 -7.58 4.60 7.23
C SER A 123 -8.59 4.07 8.23
N GLU A 124 -8.18 3.96 9.49
CA GLU A 124 -9.03 3.57 10.60
C GLU A 124 -8.82 4.56 11.76
N VAL A 125 -9.92 4.93 12.42
CA VAL A 125 -9.95 5.94 13.47
C VAL A 125 -10.63 5.34 14.70
N TYR A 126 -10.02 5.55 15.86
CA TYR A 126 -10.64 5.33 17.16
C TYR A 126 -10.69 6.64 17.93
N GLN A 127 -11.75 6.80 18.71
CA GLN A 127 -11.92 7.95 19.58
C GLN A 127 -12.62 7.53 20.87
N ASN A 128 -12.15 8.04 22.00
CA ASN A 128 -12.88 8.05 23.26
C ASN A 128 -13.12 9.51 23.69
N ASP A 129 -13.47 9.74 24.95
CA ASP A 129 -13.77 11.08 25.46
C ASP A 129 -12.55 11.99 25.60
N SER A 130 -11.33 11.45 25.58
CA SER A 130 -10.09 12.19 25.88
C SER A 130 -9.07 12.14 24.75
N VAL A 131 -9.11 11.12 23.88
CA VAL A 131 -8.12 10.91 22.82
C VAL A 131 -8.77 10.52 21.49
N VAL A 132 -8.09 10.90 20.40
CA VAL A 132 -8.34 10.42 19.04
C VAL A 132 -7.07 9.76 18.53
N VAL A 133 -7.18 8.53 18.04
CA VAL A 133 -6.08 7.78 17.42
C VAL A 133 -6.47 7.45 15.98
N THR A 134 -5.60 7.78 15.03
CA THR A 134 -5.81 7.49 13.62
C THR A 134 -4.65 6.69 13.08
N ILE A 135 -4.94 5.61 12.36
CA ILE A 135 -3.96 4.82 11.61
C ILE A 135 -4.23 5.02 10.13
N LEU A 136 -3.21 5.47 9.40
CA LEU A 136 -3.19 5.57 7.95
C LEU A 136 -2.14 4.59 7.41
N ALA A 137 -2.56 3.68 6.56
CA ALA A 137 -1.71 2.68 5.93
C ALA A 137 -1.85 2.78 4.40
N VAL A 138 -0.73 2.92 3.71
CA VAL A 138 -0.67 3.14 2.26
C VAL A 138 0.28 2.14 1.62
N ALA A 139 -0.19 1.46 0.58
CA ALA A 139 0.58 0.56 -0.26
C ALA A 139 0.64 1.13 -1.68
N ILE A 140 1.84 1.47 -2.16
CA ILE A 140 2.07 2.03 -3.50
C ILE A 140 2.85 1.02 -4.34
N ARG A 141 2.28 0.58 -5.45
CA ARG A 141 2.86 -0.40 -6.36
C ARG A 141 4.11 0.17 -7.03
N ILE A 142 5.16 -0.63 -7.06
CA ILE A 142 6.41 -0.28 -7.75
C ILE A 142 6.24 -0.66 -9.22
N GLN A 143 6.14 0.36 -10.07
CA GLN A 143 6.27 0.21 -11.52
C GLN A 143 7.77 0.19 -11.86
N TYR A 144 8.21 -0.89 -12.50
CA TYR A 144 9.52 -1.01 -13.11
C TYR A 144 9.34 -1.00 -14.62
#